data_AF-A0A662WXE5-F1
#
_entry.id   AF-A0A662WXE5-F1
#
_cell.length_a   1.000
_cell.length_b   1.000
_cell.length_c   1.000
_cell.angle_alpha   90.00
_cell.angle_beta   90.00
_cell.angle_gamma   90.00
#
_symmetry.space_group_name_H-M   'P 1'
#
loop_
_entity.id
_entity.type
_entity.pdbx_description
1 polymer ?
#
loop_
_entity_poly.entity_id
_entity_poly.type
_entity_poly.pdbx_seq_one_letter_code
_entity_poly.pdbx_strand_id
1 'polypeptide(L)'
;EDEIKSFIRASIRWNLAESLEAPTYTSTGDFEVEGSYTKGLRAFNGQESTMRALRAAGVDVYIISASPELFAAEAGNLFGLGYLVPNDNVYGVRFKTDDAGLFTAELEDDYPITWGPGKATIVTSILEQIHKGAAPVYSSGDSDGDCEMLDTVRNGVVDTNNRLKGNSTCINGFYQKACEYFGTTEPITNNAYLLQGQDQVIGAWITSGFSTEDGVTYESAVTSNDGCSKYQFLDL
;
A
#
# COMPACT_ATOMS: atom_id res chain seq x y z
N GLU A 1 -9.06 23.31 -7.13
CA GLU A 1 -7.95 22.33 -6.98
C GLU A 1 -6.79 22.83 -6.10
N ASP A 2 -6.30 24.06 -6.30
CA ASP A 2 -5.11 24.58 -5.57
C ASP A 2 -5.27 24.67 -4.04
N GLU A 3 -6.48 24.99 -3.55
CA GLU A 3 -6.78 25.01 -2.11
C GLU A 3 -6.65 23.61 -1.50
N ILE A 4 -7.20 22.59 -2.18
CA ILE A 4 -7.14 21.20 -1.74
C ILE A 4 -5.70 20.70 -1.74
N LYS A 5 -4.92 20.97 -2.81
CA LYS A 5 -3.49 20.64 -2.86
C LYS A 5 -2.71 21.27 -1.70
N SER A 6 -2.99 22.54 -1.41
CA SER A 6 -2.32 23.27 -0.32
C SER A 6 -2.66 22.66 1.04
N PHE A 7 -3.93 22.32 1.26
CA PHE A 7 -4.38 21.64 2.47
C PHE A 7 -3.75 20.25 2.63
N ILE A 8 -3.72 19.45 1.56
CA ILE A 8 -3.08 18.12 1.56
C ILE A 8 -1.61 18.24 1.95
N ARG A 9 -0.85 19.13 1.31
CA ARG A 9 0.58 19.34 1.62
C ARG A 9 0.79 19.77 3.07
N ALA A 10 -0.06 20.66 3.59
CA ALA A 10 0.01 21.09 4.99
C ALA A 10 -0.27 19.92 5.95
N SER A 11 -1.32 19.13 5.67
CA SER A 11 -1.70 17.95 6.46
C SER A 11 -0.61 16.88 6.48
N ILE A 12 0.00 16.57 5.33
CA ILE A 12 1.09 15.59 5.27
C ILE A 12 2.31 16.09 6.05
N ARG A 13 2.71 17.36 5.87
CA ARG A 13 3.83 17.95 6.64
C ARG A 13 3.59 17.90 8.14
N TRP A 14 2.37 18.19 8.56
CA TRP A 14 2.00 18.10 9.97
C TRP A 14 2.13 16.65 10.48
N ASN A 15 1.52 15.67 9.80
CA ASN A 15 1.58 14.27 10.21
C ASN A 15 3.00 13.66 10.18
N LEU A 16 3.88 14.14 9.30
CA LEU A 16 5.29 13.75 9.30
C LEU A 16 6.04 14.18 10.56
N ALA A 17 5.61 15.27 11.20
CA ALA A 17 6.22 15.79 12.43
C ALA A 17 5.62 15.16 13.70
N GLU A 18 4.51 14.45 13.58
CA GLU A 18 3.82 13.82 14.70
C GLU A 18 4.37 12.42 15.01
N SER A 19 4.23 12.01 16.27
CA SER A 19 4.40 10.61 16.70
C SER A 19 3.37 9.70 16.03
N LEU A 20 3.75 8.44 15.80
CA LEU A 20 2.81 7.39 15.41
C LEU A 20 2.06 6.93 16.65
N GLU A 21 0.77 7.22 16.71
CA GLU A 21 -0.07 6.95 17.89
C GLU A 21 -1.48 6.54 17.44
N ALA A 22 -2.19 5.81 18.30
CA ALA A 22 -3.61 5.48 18.11
C ALA A 22 -4.44 6.02 19.29
N PRO A 23 -4.55 7.35 19.45
CA PRO A 23 -5.31 7.94 20.55
C PRO A 23 -6.77 7.51 20.54
N THR A 24 -7.30 7.28 21.73
CA THR A 24 -8.71 7.00 21.98
C THR A 24 -9.39 8.25 22.53
N TYR A 25 -10.58 8.55 22.02
CA TYR A 25 -11.41 9.68 22.40
C TYR A 25 -12.74 9.18 22.91
N THR A 26 -13.16 9.71 24.05
CA THR A 26 -14.48 9.46 24.62
C THR A 26 -15.34 10.71 24.44
N SER A 27 -16.58 10.53 23.99
CA SER A 27 -17.54 11.63 23.91
C SER A 27 -17.82 12.23 25.29
N THR A 28 -18.13 13.52 25.32
CA THR A 28 -18.46 14.24 26.57
C THR A 28 -19.96 14.49 26.74
N GLY A 29 -20.80 13.87 25.90
CA GLY A 29 -22.26 14.03 25.93
C GLY A 29 -22.96 12.88 26.64
N ASP A 30 -24.30 12.95 26.74
CA ASP A 30 -25.13 11.94 27.41
C ASP A 30 -25.09 10.55 26.73
N PHE A 31 -24.60 10.49 25.48
CA PHE A 31 -24.34 9.25 24.76
C PHE A 31 -22.84 8.97 24.76
N GLU A 32 -22.41 8.01 25.58
CA GLU A 32 -21.02 7.56 25.68
C GLU A 32 -20.61 6.78 24.42
N VAL A 33 -19.70 7.37 23.65
CA VAL A 33 -19.09 6.76 22.47
C VAL A 33 -17.59 6.88 22.64
N GLU A 34 -16.92 5.77 22.37
CA GLU A 34 -15.47 5.73 22.26
C GLU A 34 -15.09 5.52 20.79
N GLY A 35 -14.08 6.27 20.35
CA GLY A 35 -13.49 6.11 19.02
C GLY A 35 -11.99 6.27 19.09
N SER A 36 -11.27 5.47 18.30
CA SER A 36 -9.83 5.61 18.11
C SER A 36 -9.52 5.86 16.64
N TYR A 37 -8.43 6.57 16.38
CA TYR A 37 -7.86 6.68 15.05
C TYR A 37 -6.34 6.73 15.13
N THR A 38 -5.67 6.22 14.10
CA THR A 38 -4.20 6.31 13.99
C THR A 38 -3.80 7.67 13.45
N LYS A 39 -2.85 8.33 14.11
CA LYS A 39 -2.24 9.59 13.65
C LYS A 39 -0.75 9.43 13.39
N GLY A 40 -0.21 10.37 12.62
CA GLY A 40 1.19 10.39 12.21
C GLY A 40 1.42 9.63 10.91
N LEU A 41 2.52 9.98 10.23
CA LEU A 41 2.87 9.42 8.93
C LEU A 41 4.39 9.22 8.82
N ARG A 42 4.82 8.12 8.19
CA ARG A 42 6.22 7.87 7.81
C ARG A 42 6.30 7.41 6.36
N ALA A 43 7.42 7.72 5.72
CA ALA A 43 7.75 7.19 4.40
C ALA A 43 8.63 5.95 4.57
N PHE A 44 8.23 4.83 3.98
CA PHE A 44 9.06 3.63 3.95
C PHE A 44 10.12 3.75 2.85
N ASN A 45 11.35 4.06 3.25
CA ASN A 45 12.52 4.20 2.36
C ASN A 45 12.82 2.93 1.53
N GLY A 46 12.46 1.75 2.04
CA GLY A 46 12.54 0.49 1.28
C GLY A 46 11.69 0.51 0.01
N GLN A 47 10.47 1.05 0.08
CA GLN A 47 9.58 1.20 -1.07
C GLN A 47 10.19 2.12 -2.13
N GLU A 48 10.76 3.26 -1.71
CA GLU A 48 11.47 4.19 -2.61
C GLU A 48 12.65 3.51 -3.31
N SER A 49 13.42 2.72 -2.57
CA SER A 49 14.56 1.96 -3.09
C SER A 49 14.12 0.93 -4.14
N THR A 50 13.01 0.24 -3.89
CA THR A 50 12.41 -0.70 -4.86
C THR A 50 11.93 0.02 -6.11
N MET A 51 11.18 1.11 -5.97
CA MET A 51 10.74 1.93 -7.10
C MET A 51 11.92 2.43 -7.95
N ARG A 52 13.01 2.89 -7.31
CA ARG A 52 14.24 3.31 -7.98
C ARG A 52 14.91 2.18 -8.74
N ALA A 53 15.01 0.99 -8.14
CA ALA A 53 15.60 -0.18 -8.78
C ALA A 53 14.78 -0.63 -10.01
N LEU A 54 13.45 -0.63 -9.91
CA LEU A 54 12.55 -0.94 -11.02
C LEU A 54 12.75 0.05 -12.19
N ARG A 55 12.77 1.36 -11.91
CA ARG A 55 13.05 2.40 -12.92
C ARG A 55 14.42 2.20 -13.58
N ALA A 56 15.45 1.89 -12.79
CA ALA A 56 16.80 1.64 -13.31
C ALA A 56 16.86 0.39 -14.21
N ALA A 57 15.99 -0.60 -13.98
CA ALA A 57 15.83 -1.77 -14.83
C ALA A 57 14.94 -1.53 -16.06
N GLY A 58 14.45 -0.30 -16.27
CA GLY A 58 13.57 0.05 -17.40
C GLY A 58 12.10 -0.34 -17.19
N VAL A 59 11.68 -0.59 -15.95
CA VAL A 59 10.29 -0.88 -15.60
C VAL A 59 9.57 0.42 -15.25
N ASP A 60 8.40 0.65 -15.84
CA ASP A 60 7.53 1.76 -15.46
C ASP A 60 6.85 1.49 -14.11
N VAL A 61 6.80 2.51 -13.26
CA VAL A 61 6.26 2.42 -11.90
C VAL A 61 4.98 3.23 -11.81
N TYR A 62 3.97 2.63 -11.16
CA TYR A 62 2.64 3.19 -10.98
C TYR A 62 2.23 3.11 -9.51
N ILE A 63 1.36 4.03 -9.08
CA ILE A 63 0.69 3.97 -7.78
C ILE A 63 -0.81 3.79 -8.04
N ILE A 64 -1.42 2.77 -7.43
CA ILE A 64 -2.87 2.56 -7.46
C ILE A 64 -3.40 2.59 -6.03
N SER A 65 -4.04 3.68 -5.65
CA SER A 65 -4.45 3.97 -4.27
C SER A 65 -5.97 4.03 -4.12
N ALA A 66 -6.50 3.56 -2.99
CA ALA A 66 -7.91 3.79 -2.62
C ALA A 66 -8.14 5.20 -2.05
N SER A 67 -7.09 6.00 -1.87
CA SER A 67 -7.19 7.42 -1.50
C SER A 67 -7.60 8.27 -2.71
N PRO A 68 -8.05 9.53 -2.48
CA PRO A 68 -8.22 10.49 -3.56
C PRO A 68 -6.94 10.60 -4.40
N GLU A 69 -7.06 10.53 -5.73
CA GLU A 69 -5.92 10.55 -6.65
C GLU A 69 -5.02 11.77 -6.42
N LEU A 70 -5.66 12.92 -6.22
CA LEU A 70 -4.98 14.17 -5.91
C LEU A 70 -4.15 14.07 -4.62
N PHE A 71 -4.64 13.38 -3.60
CA PHE A 71 -3.90 13.16 -2.35
C PHE A 71 -2.66 12.30 -2.58
N ALA A 72 -2.82 11.18 -3.29
CA ALA A 72 -1.71 10.27 -3.59
C ALA A 72 -0.62 10.96 -4.43
N ALA A 73 -1.02 11.75 -5.43
CA ALA A 73 -0.09 12.51 -6.28
C ALA A 73 0.67 13.58 -5.46
N GLU A 74 -0.02 14.34 -4.62
CA GLU A 74 0.61 15.36 -3.78
C GLU A 74 1.53 14.75 -2.71
N ALA A 75 1.19 13.58 -2.16
CA ALA A 75 2.08 12.83 -1.29
C ALA A 75 3.36 12.41 -2.02
N GLY A 76 3.24 11.83 -3.22
CA GLY A 76 4.37 11.47 -4.06
C GLY A 76 5.29 12.65 -4.37
N ASN A 77 4.71 13.80 -4.72
CA ASN A 77 5.47 15.03 -4.98
C ASN A 77 6.20 15.53 -3.74
N LEU A 78 5.54 15.52 -2.57
CA LEU A 78 6.14 15.98 -1.32
C LEU A 78 7.28 15.07 -0.85
N PHE A 79 7.18 13.77 -1.09
CA PHE A 79 8.25 12.80 -0.80
C PHE A 79 9.37 12.80 -1.85
N GLY A 80 9.27 13.65 -2.89
CA GLY A 80 10.26 13.72 -3.95
C GLY A 80 10.23 12.52 -4.90
N LEU A 81 9.13 11.77 -4.95
CA LEU A 81 8.98 10.58 -5.80
C LEU A 81 8.60 10.88 -7.24
N GLY A 82 8.34 12.14 -7.61
CA GLY A 82 7.82 12.51 -8.93
C GLY A 82 8.69 12.08 -10.13
N TYR A 83 9.99 11.88 -9.93
CA TYR A 83 10.89 11.34 -10.99
C TYR A 83 10.82 9.81 -11.11
N LEU A 84 10.35 9.12 -10.07
CA LEU A 84 10.10 7.67 -10.06
C LEU A 84 8.68 7.36 -10.54
N VAL A 85 7.71 8.15 -10.07
CA VAL A 85 6.29 8.02 -10.38
C VAL A 85 5.75 9.40 -10.77
N PRO A 86 5.68 9.72 -12.08
CA PRO A 86 5.04 10.95 -12.52
C PRO A 86 3.54 10.93 -12.19
N ASN A 87 2.90 12.10 -12.10
CA ASN A 87 1.48 12.19 -11.72
C ASN A 87 0.56 11.37 -12.64
N ASP A 88 0.88 11.27 -13.94
CA ASP A 88 0.11 10.46 -14.92
C ASP A 88 0.18 8.94 -14.63
N ASN A 89 1.11 8.53 -13.76
CA ASN A 89 1.25 7.16 -13.28
C ASN A 89 0.61 6.95 -11.90
N VAL A 90 -0.07 7.96 -11.35
CA VAL A 90 -0.81 7.87 -10.09
C VAL A 90 -2.29 7.74 -10.39
N TYR A 91 -2.85 6.59 -10.02
CA TYR A 91 -4.27 6.27 -10.11
C TYR A 91 -4.85 6.24 -8.71
N GLY A 92 -5.89 7.03 -8.47
CA GLY A 92 -6.63 6.99 -7.22
C GLY A 92 -8.11 7.23 -7.42
N VAL A 93 -8.85 7.42 -6.34
CA VAL A 93 -10.28 7.74 -6.41
C VAL A 93 -10.44 9.13 -7.00
N ARG A 94 -11.27 9.24 -8.03
CA ARG A 94 -11.58 10.50 -8.72
C ARG A 94 -12.93 11.03 -8.30
N PHE A 95 -13.00 12.35 -8.14
CA PHE A 95 -14.20 13.06 -7.74
C PHE A 95 -14.48 14.18 -8.74
N LYS A 96 -15.76 14.44 -8.96
CA LYS A 96 -16.23 15.52 -9.82
C LYS A 96 -15.99 16.88 -9.18
N THR A 97 -15.91 17.88 -10.05
CA THR A 97 -16.05 19.28 -9.69
C THR A 97 -17.27 19.87 -10.39
N ASP A 98 -17.95 20.83 -9.76
CA ASP A 98 -19.01 21.58 -10.41
C ASP A 98 -18.47 22.57 -11.47
N ASP A 99 -19.38 23.28 -12.14
CA ASP A 99 -19.03 24.28 -13.16
C ASP A 99 -18.18 25.45 -12.62
N ALA A 100 -18.18 25.67 -11.30
CA ALA A 100 -17.35 26.66 -10.62
C ALA A 100 -15.99 26.10 -10.17
N GLY A 101 -15.73 24.81 -10.43
CA GLY A 101 -14.50 24.12 -10.04
C GLY A 101 -14.48 23.69 -8.56
N LEU A 102 -15.62 23.65 -7.88
CA LEU A 102 -15.75 23.25 -6.48
C LEU A 102 -15.96 21.74 -6.37
N PHE A 103 -15.36 21.14 -5.33
CA PHE A 103 -15.47 19.72 -5.04
C PHE A 103 -16.89 19.32 -4.66
N THR A 104 -17.47 18.32 -5.33
CA THR A 104 -18.88 17.91 -5.11
C THR A 104 -19.03 16.70 -4.20
N ALA A 105 -17.92 16.03 -3.85
CA ALA A 105 -17.89 14.72 -3.20
C ALA A 105 -18.55 13.57 -4.00
N GLU A 106 -18.95 13.83 -5.24
CA GLU A 106 -19.46 12.81 -6.16
C GLU A 106 -18.29 12.14 -6.89
N LEU A 107 -18.37 10.83 -7.08
CA LEU A 107 -17.36 10.07 -7.81
C LEU A 107 -17.44 10.38 -9.31
N GLU A 108 -16.30 10.33 -9.99
CA GLU A 108 -16.23 10.43 -11.46
C GLU A 108 -16.99 9.26 -12.11
N ASP A 109 -17.79 9.56 -13.14
CA ASP A 109 -18.53 8.53 -13.87
C ASP A 109 -17.57 7.71 -14.75
N ASP A 110 -17.92 6.45 -15.04
CA ASP A 110 -17.17 5.56 -15.93
C ASP A 110 -15.69 5.34 -15.55
N TYR A 111 -15.31 5.64 -14.31
CA TYR A 111 -13.99 5.40 -13.75
C TYR A 111 -14.08 4.39 -12.58
N PRO A 112 -13.19 3.37 -12.51
CA PRO A 112 -13.25 2.40 -11.44
C PRO A 112 -12.92 3.03 -10.09
N ILE A 113 -13.69 2.71 -9.05
CA ILE A 113 -13.32 3.01 -7.67
C ILE A 113 -12.10 2.16 -7.33
N THR A 114 -10.94 2.78 -7.08
CA THR A 114 -9.62 2.13 -6.97
C THR A 114 -9.39 1.40 -5.64
N TRP A 115 -10.34 0.54 -5.27
CA TRP A 115 -10.28 -0.35 -4.10
C TRP A 115 -10.67 -1.78 -4.51
N GLY A 116 -9.93 -2.78 -4.00
CA GLY A 116 -10.18 -4.19 -4.28
C GLY A 116 -10.22 -4.47 -5.79
N PRO A 117 -11.32 -5.01 -6.33
CA PRO A 117 -11.46 -5.29 -7.76
C PRO A 117 -11.19 -4.09 -8.67
N GLY A 118 -11.49 -2.86 -8.23
CA GLY A 118 -11.25 -1.68 -9.05
C GLY A 118 -9.76 -1.37 -9.25
N LYS A 119 -8.87 -1.77 -8.32
CA LYS A 119 -7.42 -1.72 -8.57
C LYS A 119 -7.00 -2.68 -9.68
N ALA A 120 -7.55 -3.90 -9.68
CA ALA A 120 -7.32 -4.87 -10.75
C ALA A 120 -7.87 -4.38 -12.10
N THR A 121 -8.99 -3.65 -12.10
CA THR A 121 -9.52 -3.00 -13.31
C THR A 121 -8.56 -1.97 -13.88
N ILE A 122 -7.92 -1.13 -13.04
CA ILE A 122 -6.86 -0.21 -13.52
C ILE A 122 -5.74 -0.98 -14.21
N VAL A 123 -5.26 -2.07 -13.60
CA VAL A 123 -4.22 -2.90 -14.19
C VAL A 123 -4.66 -3.46 -15.54
N THR A 124 -5.74 -4.22 -15.57
CA THR A 124 -6.15 -5.02 -16.74
C THR A 124 -6.73 -4.18 -17.89
N SER A 125 -7.44 -3.10 -17.56
CA SER A 125 -8.15 -2.29 -18.57
C SER A 125 -7.36 -1.07 -19.03
N ILE A 126 -6.36 -0.60 -18.27
CA ILE A 126 -5.57 0.59 -18.60
C ILE A 126 -4.09 0.24 -18.75
N LEU A 127 -3.46 -0.26 -17.69
CA LEU A 127 -2.00 -0.42 -17.68
C LEU A 127 -1.53 -1.53 -18.63
N GLU A 128 -2.20 -2.67 -18.67
CA GLU A 128 -1.88 -3.74 -19.62
C GLU A 128 -2.03 -3.24 -21.07
N GLN A 129 -3.00 -2.37 -21.36
CA GLN A 129 -3.17 -1.81 -22.71
C GLN A 129 -1.99 -0.91 -23.09
N ILE A 130 -1.53 -0.06 -22.16
CA ILE A 130 -0.31 0.76 -22.32
C ILE A 130 0.91 -0.14 -22.55
N HIS A 131 0.98 -1.27 -21.84
CA HIS A 131 2.09 -2.24 -21.88
C HIS A 131 1.87 -3.41 -22.84
N LYS A 132 1.04 -3.23 -23.88
CA LYS A 132 0.85 -4.21 -24.97
C LYS A 132 0.41 -5.60 -24.50
N GLY A 133 -0.44 -5.65 -23.49
CA GLY A 133 -0.97 -6.87 -22.86
C GLY A 133 -0.03 -7.52 -21.86
N ALA A 134 1.07 -6.87 -21.46
CA ALA A 134 1.97 -7.41 -20.45
C ALA A 134 1.40 -7.20 -19.04
N ALA A 135 1.31 -8.30 -18.28
CA ALA A 135 0.98 -8.27 -16.86
C ALA A 135 2.08 -7.58 -16.04
N PRO A 136 1.77 -7.06 -14.83
CA PRO A 136 2.78 -6.50 -13.94
C PRO A 136 3.85 -7.54 -13.58
N VAL A 137 5.11 -7.12 -13.59
CA VAL A 137 6.26 -7.94 -13.15
C VAL A 137 6.59 -7.73 -11.67
N TYR A 138 6.01 -6.71 -11.05
CA TYR A 138 6.10 -6.43 -9.61
C TYR A 138 4.79 -5.77 -9.16
N SER A 139 4.28 -6.17 -8.00
CA SER A 139 3.19 -5.46 -7.33
C SER A 139 3.33 -5.58 -5.82
N SER A 140 3.04 -4.50 -5.10
CA SER A 140 3.10 -4.48 -3.64
C SER A 140 1.80 -3.99 -3.01
N GLY A 141 1.44 -4.56 -1.86
CA GLY A 141 0.22 -4.21 -1.13
C GLY A 141 0.29 -4.62 0.34
N ASP A 142 -0.70 -4.20 1.13
CA ASP A 142 -0.69 -4.35 2.59
C ASP A 142 -2.06 -4.75 3.18
N SER A 143 -3.09 -4.79 2.34
CA SER A 143 -4.47 -4.93 2.79
C SER A 143 -5.35 -5.72 1.83
N ASP A 144 -6.58 -6.02 2.28
CA ASP A 144 -7.57 -6.70 1.44
C ASP A 144 -7.95 -5.89 0.20
N GLY A 145 -7.78 -4.57 0.23
CA GLY A 145 -8.01 -3.71 -0.94
C GLY A 145 -7.01 -3.90 -2.07
N ASP A 146 -5.97 -4.71 -1.87
CA ASP A 146 -4.88 -4.94 -2.83
C ASP A 146 -4.92 -6.35 -3.45
N CYS A 147 -5.66 -7.29 -2.87
CA CYS A 147 -5.58 -8.72 -3.22
C CYS A 147 -5.81 -9.00 -4.70
N GLU A 148 -6.87 -8.44 -5.29
CA GLU A 148 -7.19 -8.64 -6.70
C GLU A 148 -6.13 -8.01 -7.61
N MET A 149 -5.52 -6.89 -7.21
CA MET A 149 -4.40 -6.30 -7.95
C MET A 149 -3.15 -7.18 -7.85
N LEU A 150 -2.82 -7.68 -6.66
CA LEU A 150 -1.66 -8.58 -6.46
C LEU A 150 -1.80 -9.87 -7.28
N ASP A 151 -3.04 -10.38 -7.44
CA ASP A 151 -3.32 -11.57 -8.25
C ASP A 151 -3.12 -11.37 -9.77
N THR A 152 -2.96 -10.12 -10.25
CA THR A 152 -2.68 -9.85 -11.68
C THR A 152 -1.23 -10.11 -12.07
N VAL A 153 -0.29 -10.20 -11.11
CA VAL A 153 1.14 -10.36 -11.39
C VAL A 153 1.43 -11.68 -12.09
N ARG A 154 2.30 -11.70 -13.10
CA ARG A 154 2.75 -12.95 -13.77
C ARG A 154 4.25 -12.93 -14.04
N ASN A 155 4.90 -14.09 -13.85
CA ASN A 155 6.35 -14.23 -13.99
C ASN A 155 7.13 -13.13 -13.24
N GLY A 156 6.61 -12.74 -12.07
CA GLY A 156 7.02 -11.53 -11.38
C GLY A 156 7.16 -11.72 -9.88
N VAL A 157 7.11 -10.61 -9.16
CA VAL A 157 7.23 -10.56 -7.70
C VAL A 157 5.98 -9.93 -7.09
N VAL A 158 5.39 -10.63 -6.12
CA VAL A 158 4.35 -10.09 -5.26
C VAL A 158 4.97 -9.79 -3.90
N ASP A 159 4.97 -8.53 -3.48
CA ASP A 159 5.65 -8.06 -2.28
C ASP A 159 4.64 -7.50 -1.26
N THR A 160 4.49 -8.17 -0.13
CA THR A 160 3.45 -7.81 0.84
C THR A 160 4.03 -7.20 2.11
N ASN A 161 3.53 -6.02 2.49
CA ASN A 161 3.87 -5.40 3.76
C ASN A 161 3.03 -6.04 4.88
N ASN A 162 3.68 -6.76 5.79
CA ASN A 162 3.07 -7.48 6.87
C ASN A 162 2.54 -6.53 7.96
N ARG A 163 1.24 -6.24 7.90
CA ARG A 163 0.54 -5.45 8.93
C ARG A 163 -0.11 -6.30 10.02
N LEU A 164 0.37 -7.52 10.24
CA LEU A 164 -0.19 -8.48 11.20
C LEU A 164 -1.69 -8.78 10.96
N LYS A 165 -2.10 -8.78 9.69
CA LYS A 165 -3.49 -9.09 9.31
C LYS A 165 -3.79 -10.58 9.52
N GLY A 166 -4.88 -10.87 10.22
CA GLY A 166 -5.28 -12.24 10.56
C GLY A 166 -5.73 -13.08 9.36
N ASN A 167 -5.86 -14.39 9.57
CA ASN A 167 -6.15 -15.39 8.54
C ASN A 167 -7.53 -15.28 7.86
N SER A 168 -8.44 -14.46 8.39
CA SER A 168 -9.74 -14.16 7.75
C SER A 168 -9.63 -13.14 6.62
N THR A 169 -8.49 -12.47 6.47
CA THR A 169 -8.23 -11.45 5.45
C THR A 169 -7.64 -12.11 4.20
N CYS A 170 -7.95 -11.60 3.01
CA CYS A 170 -7.37 -12.14 1.78
C CYS A 170 -5.87 -11.86 1.68
N ILE A 171 -5.39 -10.74 2.25
CA ILE A 171 -3.96 -10.39 2.24
C ILE A 171 -3.13 -11.42 3.01
N ASN A 172 -3.69 -12.04 4.06
CA ASN A 172 -3.02 -13.12 4.78
C ASN A 172 -2.76 -14.34 3.88
N GLY A 173 -3.60 -14.58 2.86
CA GLY A 173 -3.34 -15.60 1.85
C GLY A 173 -2.02 -15.37 1.10
N PHE A 174 -1.67 -14.11 0.83
CA PHE A 174 -0.38 -13.76 0.22
C PHE A 174 0.79 -13.92 1.19
N TYR A 175 0.58 -13.64 2.49
CA TYR A 175 1.59 -13.95 3.51
C TYR A 175 1.88 -15.46 3.52
N GLN A 176 0.84 -16.30 3.48
CA GLN A 176 0.99 -17.75 3.44
C GLN A 176 1.75 -18.21 2.18
N LYS A 177 1.43 -17.64 1.00
CA LYS A 177 2.16 -17.93 -0.24
C LYS A 177 3.64 -17.56 -0.15
N ALA A 178 3.98 -16.43 0.47
CA ALA A 178 5.37 -16.06 0.70
C ALA A 178 6.12 -17.13 1.50
N CYS A 179 5.52 -17.64 2.58
CA CYS A 179 6.12 -18.70 3.39
C CYS A 179 6.22 -20.05 2.64
N GLU A 180 5.15 -20.43 1.92
CA GLU A 180 5.08 -21.68 1.16
C GLU A 180 6.12 -21.70 0.02
N TYR A 181 6.21 -20.62 -0.75
CA TYR A 181 7.09 -20.51 -1.91
C TYR A 181 8.43 -19.81 -1.59
N PHE A 182 8.87 -19.84 -0.33
CA PHE A 182 10.15 -19.25 0.06
C PHE A 182 11.32 -19.79 -0.78
N GLY A 183 12.00 -18.89 -1.49
CA GLY A 183 13.15 -19.24 -2.34
C GLY A 183 12.81 -19.98 -3.64
N THR A 184 11.53 -20.03 -4.01
CA THR A 184 11.03 -20.64 -5.26
C THR A 184 9.89 -19.77 -5.85
N THR A 185 9.29 -20.21 -6.95
CA THR A 185 8.09 -19.59 -7.52
C THR A 185 6.85 -20.47 -7.38
N GLU A 186 5.67 -19.86 -7.35
CA GLU A 186 4.39 -20.58 -7.42
C GLU A 186 4.21 -21.20 -8.80
N PRO A 187 3.92 -22.51 -8.92
CA PRO A 187 3.89 -23.21 -10.21
C PRO A 187 2.93 -22.64 -11.26
N ILE A 188 1.80 -22.05 -10.84
CA ILE A 188 0.73 -21.60 -11.75
C ILE A 188 1.06 -20.23 -12.36
N THR A 189 1.49 -19.28 -11.52
CA THR A 189 1.74 -17.89 -11.93
C THR A 189 3.20 -17.65 -12.30
N ASN A 190 4.08 -18.55 -11.87
CA ASN A 190 5.53 -18.40 -11.84
C ASN A 190 5.98 -17.14 -11.09
N ASN A 191 5.22 -16.73 -10.06
CA ASN A 191 5.56 -15.59 -9.22
C ASN A 191 6.42 -15.99 -8.03
N ALA A 192 7.36 -15.13 -7.66
CA ALA A 192 7.96 -15.11 -6.34
C ALA A 192 7.10 -14.27 -5.39
N TYR A 193 7.06 -14.65 -4.11
CA TYR A 193 6.29 -13.97 -3.08
C TYR A 193 7.22 -13.53 -1.96
N LEU A 194 7.18 -12.24 -1.63
CA LEU A 194 7.95 -11.63 -0.55
C LEU A 194 7.02 -11.19 0.58
N LEU A 195 7.50 -11.37 1.82
CA LEU A 195 6.86 -10.90 3.03
C LEU A 195 7.79 -9.91 3.72
N GLN A 196 7.40 -8.64 3.72
CA GLN A 196 8.17 -7.54 4.27
C GLN A 196 7.59 -7.11 5.62
N GLY A 197 8.35 -7.32 6.68
CA GLY A 197 7.98 -6.93 8.04
C GLY A 197 8.22 -5.44 8.32
N GLN A 198 7.54 -4.92 9.34
CA GLN A 198 7.69 -3.53 9.75
C GLN A 198 7.69 -3.37 11.27
N ASP A 199 8.37 -2.33 11.73
CA ASP A 199 8.22 -1.77 13.07
C ASP A 199 7.18 -0.64 13.01
N GLN A 200 6.03 -0.87 13.63
CA GLN A 200 4.91 0.06 13.59
C GLN A 200 5.11 1.28 14.51
N VAL A 201 5.98 1.20 15.52
CA VAL A 201 6.27 2.31 16.44
C VAL A 201 7.04 3.40 15.73
N ILE A 202 8.02 3.02 14.92
CA ILE A 202 8.85 3.98 14.17
C ILE A 202 8.41 4.16 12.72
N GLY A 203 7.50 3.31 12.22
CA GLY A 203 7.02 3.33 10.84
C GLY A 203 8.13 3.06 9.84
N ALA A 204 8.88 1.99 10.07
CA ALA A 204 9.98 1.56 9.20
C ALA A 204 9.84 0.09 8.83
N TRP A 205 10.31 -0.26 7.63
CA TRP A 205 10.55 -1.65 7.28
C TRP A 205 11.76 -2.19 8.04
N ILE A 206 11.72 -3.46 8.36
CA ILE A 206 12.78 -4.18 9.06
C ILE A 206 13.28 -5.35 8.21
N THR A 207 14.49 -5.82 8.46
CA THR A 207 15.10 -6.92 7.69
C THR A 207 14.58 -8.29 8.15
N SER A 208 13.26 -8.46 8.13
CA SER A 208 12.53 -9.66 8.55
C SER A 208 11.15 -9.64 7.87
N GLY A 209 10.50 -10.80 7.70
CA GLY A 209 9.07 -10.85 7.38
C GLY A 209 8.17 -10.80 8.62
N PHE A 210 8.75 -10.87 9.82
CA PHE A 210 8.05 -10.66 11.09
C PHE A 210 7.88 -9.16 11.33
N SER A 211 6.84 -8.76 12.03
CA SER A 211 6.55 -7.35 12.35
C SER A 211 6.41 -7.14 13.85
N THR A 212 6.55 -5.90 14.28
CA THR A 212 6.38 -5.52 15.69
C THR A 212 5.42 -4.34 15.82
N GLU A 213 4.45 -4.45 16.73
CA GLU A 213 3.53 -3.36 17.07
C GLU A 213 4.10 -2.42 18.14
N ASP A 214 4.99 -2.94 18.99
CA ASP A 214 5.52 -2.29 20.20
C ASP A 214 7.03 -1.97 20.11
N GLY A 215 7.69 -2.34 19.02
CA GLY A 215 9.14 -2.17 18.81
C GLY A 215 9.99 -3.19 19.56
N VAL A 216 9.38 -4.18 20.21
CA VAL A 216 10.05 -5.15 21.10
C VAL A 216 9.69 -6.59 20.74
N THR A 217 8.40 -6.88 20.56
CA THR A 217 7.87 -8.21 20.27
C THR A 217 7.68 -8.37 18.77
N TYR A 218 8.34 -9.38 18.20
CA TYR A 218 8.27 -9.67 16.76
C TYR A 218 7.39 -10.87 16.50
N GLU A 219 6.38 -10.68 15.65
CA GLU A 219 5.32 -11.63 15.43
C GLU A 219 5.16 -12.00 13.95
N SER A 220 4.71 -13.22 13.73
CA SER A 220 4.27 -13.69 12.42
C SER A 220 2.75 -13.64 12.34
N ALA A 221 2.23 -13.07 11.25
CA ALA A 221 0.81 -13.12 10.92
C ALA A 221 0.35 -14.51 10.41
N VAL A 222 1.30 -15.40 10.14
CA VAL A 222 1.08 -16.72 9.56
C VAL A 222 1.32 -17.77 10.62
N THR A 223 0.29 -18.55 10.94
CA THR A 223 0.39 -19.66 11.90
C THR A 223 0.72 -21.01 11.24
N SER A 224 0.56 -21.11 9.92
CA SER A 224 0.99 -22.26 9.11
C SER A 224 2.47 -22.17 8.73
N ASN A 225 2.99 -23.16 7.99
CA ASN A 225 4.37 -23.14 7.47
C ASN A 225 5.44 -22.85 8.55
N ASP A 226 5.32 -23.49 9.70
CA ASP A 226 6.21 -23.28 10.86
C ASP A 226 6.28 -21.81 11.29
N GLY A 227 5.14 -21.13 11.33
CA GLY A 227 5.09 -19.71 11.70
C GLY A 227 5.78 -18.78 10.71
N CYS A 228 6.06 -19.24 9.48
CA CYS A 228 6.90 -18.52 8.52
C CYS A 228 8.35 -18.31 8.98
N SER A 229 8.90 -19.22 9.80
CA SER A 229 10.23 -19.09 10.43
C SER A 229 11.38 -18.78 9.46
N LYS A 230 11.28 -19.18 8.18
CA LYS A 230 12.25 -18.82 7.13
C LYS A 230 12.41 -17.32 6.88
N TYR A 231 11.40 -16.52 7.22
CA TYR A 231 11.42 -15.06 7.12
C TYR A 231 11.90 -14.37 8.40
N GLN A 232 12.20 -15.11 9.46
CA GLN A 232 12.80 -14.59 10.69
C GLN A 232 14.32 -14.40 10.46
N PHE A 233 14.67 -13.48 9.55
CA PHE A 233 16.06 -13.25 9.12
C PHE A 233 16.93 -12.54 10.16
N LEU A 234 16.30 -11.94 11.16
CA LEU A 234 16.96 -11.41 12.33
C LEU A 234 17.02 -12.53 13.38
N ASP A 235 18.21 -12.77 13.96
CA ASP A 235 18.35 -13.50 15.23
C ASP A 235 17.70 -12.65 16.34
N LEU A 236 16.37 -12.61 16.34
CA LEU A 236 15.52 -11.91 17.31
C LEU A 236 15.40 -12.73 18.59
#